data_AF-K2N0F5-F1
#
_entry.id   AF-K2N0F5-F1
#
_cell.length_a   1.000
_cell.length_b   1.000
_cell.length_c   1.000
_cell.angle_alpha   90.00
_cell.angle_beta   90.00
_cell.angle_gamma   90.00
#
_symmetry.space_group_name_H-M   'P 1'
#
loop_
_entity.id
_entity.type
_entity.pdbx_description
1 polymer ?
#
loop_
_entity_poly.entity_id
_entity_poly.type
_entity_poly.pdbx_seq_one_letter_code
_entity_poly.pdbx_strand_id
1 'polypeptide(L)'
;MLAPHLILLLCFSLSLFFFVLCVLQRSQLRLLGYRWFLFHIFFSVPLVNITSARAERISIAEKVKMEKVKRYLRSCGADYIIPKICEFPESCATAELAAGRLSCSPAMIAKSLSFTLMWKKGGADRIPIVILASGDAKVNNNKYRSKFARRPVMIRREEVEELVGFAPGGVCPFGVNENVRIYLDISLRRFETVHVAAGTANSTAPMSIKELERFSGFVEWVDVCDGWTE
;
A
#
# COMPACT_ATOMS: atom_id res chain seq x y z
N MET A 1 -31.73 4.92 41.30
CA MET A 1 -31.88 4.18 40.03
C MET A 1 -32.86 4.94 39.14
N LEU A 2 -32.36 5.70 38.17
CA LEU A 2 -33.19 6.46 37.22
C LEU A 2 -33.50 5.58 36.01
N ALA A 3 -34.78 5.53 35.64
CA ALA A 3 -35.32 4.59 34.65
C ALA A 3 -34.76 4.85 33.22
N PRO A 4 -34.51 3.79 32.43
CA PRO A 4 -33.90 3.86 31.09
C PRO A 4 -34.69 4.67 30.06
N HIS A 5 -35.97 4.98 30.32
CA HIS A 5 -36.80 5.81 29.44
C HIS A 5 -36.46 7.32 29.52
N LEU A 6 -35.86 7.81 30.61
CA LEU A 6 -35.47 9.23 30.72
C LEU A 6 -34.21 9.57 29.90
N ILE A 7 -33.34 8.58 29.66
CA ILE A 7 -32.06 8.76 28.95
C ILE A 7 -32.28 8.91 27.43
N LEU A 8 -33.26 8.20 26.86
CA LEU A 8 -33.61 8.31 25.44
C LEU A 8 -34.24 9.66 25.10
N LEU A 9 -35.08 10.21 26.00
CA LEU A 9 -35.72 11.53 25.83
C LEU A 9 -34.71 12.68 25.89
N LEU A 10 -33.65 12.55 26.71
CA LEU A 10 -32.53 13.51 26.74
C LEU A 10 -31.63 13.41 25.49
N CYS A 11 -31.43 12.22 24.92
CA CYS A 11 -30.67 12.08 23.67
C CYS A 11 -31.41 12.62 22.43
N PHE A 12 -32.74 12.51 22.40
CA PHE A 12 -33.53 13.04 21.28
C PHE A 12 -33.63 14.57 21.30
N SER A 13 -33.63 15.21 22.48
CA SER A 13 -33.68 16.68 22.57
C SER A 13 -32.35 17.34 22.21
N LEU A 14 -31.20 16.74 22.57
CA LEU A 14 -29.88 17.28 22.21
C LEU A 14 -29.58 17.20 20.70
N SER A 15 -30.06 16.17 20.02
CA SER A 15 -29.83 15.97 18.58
C SER A 15 -30.61 16.97 17.72
N LEU A 16 -31.84 17.29 18.12
CA LEU A 16 -32.66 18.30 17.44
C LEU A 16 -32.14 19.73 17.71
N PHE A 17 -31.58 19.97 18.89
CA PHE A 17 -30.99 21.27 19.25
C PHE A 17 -29.73 21.58 18.41
N PHE A 18 -28.86 20.59 18.18
CA PHE A 18 -27.68 20.75 17.33
C PHE A 18 -28.04 20.99 15.85
N PHE A 19 -29.10 20.35 15.35
CA PHE A 19 -29.53 20.53 13.96
C PHE A 19 -30.15 21.92 13.73
N VAL A 20 -30.94 22.43 14.68
CA VAL A 20 -31.54 23.78 14.63
C VAL A 20 -30.48 24.88 14.72
N LEU A 21 -29.47 24.73 15.59
CA LEU A 21 -28.32 25.64 15.66
C LEU A 21 -27.51 25.65 14.36
N CYS A 22 -27.29 24.49 13.74
CA CYS A 22 -26.52 24.39 12.50
C CYS A 22 -27.25 25.00 11.29
N VAL A 23 -28.58 24.90 11.24
CA VAL A 23 -29.41 25.50 10.17
C VAL A 23 -29.58 27.01 10.36
N LEU A 24 -29.69 27.52 11.59
CA LEU A 24 -29.75 28.96 11.87
C LEU A 24 -28.41 29.68 11.64
N GLN A 25 -27.28 28.98 11.81
CA GLN A 25 -25.96 29.58 11.62
C GLN A 25 -25.56 29.77 10.14
N ARG A 26 -26.31 29.19 9.19
CA ARG A 26 -26.11 29.40 7.74
C ARG A 26 -27.00 30.50 7.14
N SER A 27 -28.06 30.94 7.80
CA SER A 27 -29.05 31.86 7.22
C SER A 27 -28.98 33.31 7.70
N GLN A 28 -28.12 33.64 8.68
CA GLN A 28 -27.98 35.01 9.23
C GLN A 28 -26.53 35.54 9.18
N LEU A 29 -25.77 35.19 8.15
CA LEU A 29 -24.45 35.77 7.85
C LEU A 29 -24.52 36.71 6.63
N ARG A 30 -25.55 37.56 6.60
CA ARG A 30 -25.57 38.82 5.86
C ARG A 30 -26.35 39.83 6.67
N LEU A 31 -25.67 40.93 6.99
CA LEU A 31 -26.14 42.15 7.66
C LEU A 31 -25.88 42.21 9.18
N LEU A 32 -25.25 43.34 9.52
CA LEU A 32 -24.97 43.91 10.84
C LEU A 32 -23.77 43.34 11.59
N GLY A 33 -22.68 44.11 11.49
CA GLY A 33 -21.53 43.98 12.35
C GLY A 33 -21.89 44.31 13.79
N TYR A 34 -21.69 43.34 14.68
CA TYR A 34 -21.51 43.59 16.11
C TYR A 34 -20.31 42.78 16.60
N ARG A 35 -19.33 43.55 17.06
CA ARG A 35 -18.07 43.15 17.68
C ARG A 35 -18.37 42.40 18.99
N TRP A 36 -17.66 41.29 19.18
CA TRP A 36 -17.12 40.85 20.47
C TRP A 36 -18.11 40.71 21.63
N PHE A 37 -19.01 39.72 21.65
CA PHE A 37 -19.55 39.21 22.92
C PHE A 37 -20.32 37.89 22.70
N LEU A 38 -19.60 36.78 22.45
CA LEU A 38 -20.08 35.37 22.62
C LEU A 38 -18.97 34.36 22.27
N PHE A 39 -17.71 34.64 22.61
CA PHE A 39 -16.57 33.79 22.23
C PHE A 39 -16.05 32.91 23.39
N HIS A 40 -16.80 32.71 24.47
CA HIS A 40 -16.22 32.10 25.68
C HIS A 40 -16.94 30.90 26.30
N ILE A 41 -17.96 30.32 25.64
CA ILE A 41 -18.58 29.08 26.14
C ILE A 41 -18.93 28.17 24.98
N PHE A 42 -17.95 27.74 24.18
CA PHE A 42 -17.99 26.53 23.34
C PHE A 42 -16.58 26.43 22.73
N PHE A 43 -15.96 25.25 22.75
CA PHE A 43 -14.54 24.97 22.43
C PHE A 43 -13.54 25.01 23.60
N SER A 44 -13.81 24.21 24.62
CA SER A 44 -12.76 23.38 25.23
C SER A 44 -13.10 21.91 24.99
N VAL A 45 -13.24 21.52 23.72
CA VAL A 45 -12.87 20.15 23.35
C VAL A 45 -11.37 20.25 23.12
N PRO A 46 -10.53 19.53 23.90
CA PRO A 46 -9.11 19.51 23.58
C PRO A 46 -8.98 19.07 22.13
N LEU A 47 -8.26 19.85 21.32
CA LEU A 47 -7.75 19.42 20.02
C LEU A 47 -6.83 18.23 20.28
N VAL A 48 -7.41 17.05 20.51
CA VAL A 48 -6.68 15.79 20.60
C VAL A 48 -5.93 15.68 19.28
N ASN A 49 -4.61 15.59 19.41
CA ASN A 49 -3.62 15.77 18.37
C ASN A 49 -3.89 14.80 17.20
N ILE A 50 -4.65 15.25 16.18
CA ILE A 50 -5.08 14.45 15.03
C ILE A 50 -3.87 13.83 14.30
N THR A 51 -2.71 14.46 14.42
CA THR A 51 -1.42 14.03 13.88
C THR A 51 -0.87 12.77 14.58
N SER A 52 -0.92 12.68 15.91
CA SER A 52 -0.39 11.51 16.64
C SER A 52 -1.27 10.28 16.42
N ALA A 53 -2.58 10.45 16.46
CA ALA A 53 -3.53 9.37 16.18
C ALA A 53 -3.43 8.88 14.72
N ARG A 54 -3.11 9.78 13.76
CA ARG A 54 -2.85 9.39 12.37
C ARG A 54 -1.53 8.64 12.23
N ALA A 55 -0.45 9.11 12.88
CA ALA A 55 0.85 8.44 12.85
C ALA A 55 0.79 7.04 13.47
N GLU A 56 0.09 6.89 14.59
CA GLU A 56 -0.12 5.60 15.25
C GLU A 56 -0.90 4.62 14.35
N ARG A 57 -1.96 5.08 13.70
CA ARG A 57 -2.71 4.27 12.72
C ARG A 57 -1.86 3.82 11.54
N ILE A 58 -0.99 4.69 11.01
CA ILE A 58 -0.07 4.34 9.92
C ILE A 58 0.92 3.26 10.41
N SER A 59 1.51 3.44 11.58
CA SER A 59 2.42 2.45 12.17
C SER A 59 1.74 1.09 12.40
N ILE A 60 0.50 1.08 12.85
CA ILE A 60 -0.28 -0.16 13.02
C ILE A 60 -0.53 -0.83 11.66
N ALA A 61 -0.97 -0.07 10.65
CA ALA A 61 -1.22 -0.60 9.32
C ALA A 61 0.05 -1.21 8.69
N GLU A 62 1.18 -0.53 8.81
CA GLU A 62 2.49 -1.03 8.33
C GLU A 62 2.88 -2.34 9.02
N LYS A 63 2.76 -2.40 10.36
CA LYS A 63 3.00 -3.63 11.12
C LYS A 63 2.10 -4.78 10.66
N VAL A 64 0.84 -4.50 10.36
CA VAL A 64 -0.11 -5.51 9.85
C VAL A 64 0.36 -6.08 8.51
N LYS A 65 0.89 -5.24 7.59
CA LYS A 65 1.37 -5.72 6.28
C LYS A 65 2.63 -6.57 6.40
N MET A 66 3.59 -6.15 7.20
CA MET A 66 4.77 -6.97 7.46
C MET A 66 4.40 -8.31 8.12
N GLU A 67 3.46 -8.32 9.07
CA GLU A 67 3.01 -9.58 9.68
C GLU A 67 2.29 -10.49 8.68
N LYS A 68 1.58 -9.92 7.68
CA LYS A 68 1.03 -10.69 6.56
C LYS A 68 2.13 -11.43 5.78
N VAL A 69 3.24 -10.76 5.48
CA VAL A 69 4.41 -11.36 4.83
C VAL A 69 5.01 -12.46 5.70
N LYS A 70 5.25 -12.19 6.99
CA LYS A 70 5.79 -13.17 7.93
C LYS A 70 4.91 -14.41 8.03
N ARG A 71 3.58 -14.25 8.10
CA ARG A 71 2.62 -15.37 8.11
C ARG A 71 2.70 -16.19 6.84
N TYR A 72 2.77 -15.55 5.67
CA TYR A 72 2.91 -16.25 4.41
C TYR A 72 4.21 -17.07 4.37
N LEU A 73 5.35 -16.47 4.73
CA LEU A 73 6.65 -17.16 4.76
C LEU A 73 6.64 -18.37 5.69
N ARG A 74 6.02 -18.27 6.88
CA ARG A 74 5.83 -19.44 7.77
C ARG A 74 5.01 -20.54 7.10
N SER A 75 3.91 -20.16 6.43
CA SER A 75 3.00 -21.14 5.82
C SER A 75 3.61 -21.94 4.66
N CYS A 76 4.64 -21.39 4.00
CA CYS A 76 5.35 -22.07 2.92
C CYS A 76 6.72 -22.65 3.33
N GLY A 77 7.04 -22.67 4.63
CA GLY A 77 8.30 -23.23 5.17
C GLY A 77 9.53 -22.37 4.91
N ALA A 78 9.34 -21.06 4.75
CA ALA A 78 10.39 -20.05 4.56
C ALA A 78 10.60 -19.18 5.81
N ASP A 79 10.25 -19.69 6.99
CA ASP A 79 10.40 -19.00 8.29
C ASP A 79 11.84 -18.54 8.57
N TYR A 80 12.84 -19.26 8.05
CA TYR A 80 14.26 -18.89 8.13
C TYR A 80 14.62 -17.56 7.43
N ILE A 81 13.72 -17.00 6.61
CA ILE A 81 13.89 -15.69 5.95
C ILE A 81 13.44 -14.55 6.85
N ILE A 82 12.48 -14.79 7.76
CA ILE A 82 11.94 -13.77 8.67
C ILE A 82 13.01 -13.03 9.48
N PRO A 83 14.01 -13.69 10.09
CA PRO A 83 15.07 -12.98 10.82
C PRO A 83 16.02 -12.19 9.90
N LYS A 84 15.95 -12.38 8.59
CA LYS A 84 16.74 -11.64 7.59
C LYS A 84 16.02 -10.40 7.06
N ILE A 85 14.77 -10.16 7.46
CA ILE A 85 14.04 -8.94 7.08
C ILE A 85 14.72 -7.74 7.75
N CYS A 86 15.06 -6.73 6.95
CA CYS A 86 15.64 -5.47 7.40
C CYS A 86 14.57 -4.39 7.40
N GLU A 87 14.43 -3.66 8.51
CA GLU A 87 13.60 -2.47 8.64
C GLU A 87 14.49 -1.24 8.81
N PHE A 88 14.13 -0.15 8.13
CA PHE A 88 14.88 1.09 8.14
C PHE A 88 14.05 2.23 8.75
N PRO A 89 14.69 3.23 9.39
CA PRO A 89 13.97 4.40 9.90
C PRO A 89 13.31 5.21 8.79
N GLU A 90 13.89 5.19 7.60
CA GLU A 90 13.43 5.95 6.44
C GLU A 90 12.98 5.04 5.29
N SER A 91 12.29 5.67 4.33
CA SER A 91 11.69 4.97 3.18
C SER A 91 12.73 4.31 2.27
N CYS A 92 12.41 3.11 1.83
CA CYS A 92 13.05 2.28 0.80
C CYS A 92 12.12 2.09 -0.41
N ALA A 93 11.16 2.99 -0.64
CA ALA A 93 10.11 2.82 -1.65
C ALA A 93 10.60 2.86 -3.10
N THR A 94 11.83 3.29 -3.36
CA THR A 94 12.48 3.23 -4.68
C THR A 94 13.74 2.40 -4.63
N ALA A 95 14.18 1.90 -5.80
CA ALA A 95 15.38 1.07 -5.90
C ALA A 95 16.63 1.82 -5.42
N GLU A 96 16.74 3.11 -5.72
CA GLU A 96 17.87 3.95 -5.33
C GLU A 96 17.91 4.17 -3.82
N LEU A 97 16.75 4.42 -3.19
CA LEU A 97 16.66 4.58 -1.75
C LEU A 97 17.04 3.28 -1.03
N ALA A 98 16.45 2.15 -1.44
CA ALA A 98 16.73 0.85 -0.85
C ALA A 98 18.21 0.44 -1.01
N ALA A 99 18.77 0.64 -2.21
CA ALA A 99 20.16 0.35 -2.51
C ALA A 99 21.13 1.17 -1.66
N GLY A 100 20.84 2.46 -1.46
CA GLY A 100 21.62 3.31 -0.56
C GLY A 100 21.61 2.81 0.89
N ARG A 101 20.51 2.22 1.36
CA ARG A 101 20.42 1.67 2.73
C ARG A 101 21.13 0.33 2.88
N LEU A 102 21.08 -0.49 1.84
CA LEU A 102 21.69 -1.81 1.81
C LEU A 102 23.16 -1.78 1.36
N SER A 103 23.67 -0.61 0.96
CA SER A 103 25.00 -0.46 0.36
C SER A 103 25.24 -1.41 -0.82
N CYS A 104 24.23 -1.55 -1.68
CA CYS A 104 24.27 -2.41 -2.86
C CYS A 104 23.94 -1.64 -4.14
N SER A 105 24.00 -2.32 -5.29
CA SER A 105 23.57 -1.73 -6.56
C SER A 105 22.03 -1.62 -6.62
N PRO A 106 21.45 -0.53 -7.15
CA PRO A 106 20.01 -0.44 -7.43
C PRO A 106 19.47 -1.61 -8.26
N ALA A 107 20.30 -2.21 -9.11
CA ALA A 107 19.92 -3.38 -9.90
C ALA A 107 19.66 -4.63 -9.04
N MET A 108 20.27 -4.74 -7.86
CA MET A 108 19.98 -5.83 -6.91
C MET A 108 18.65 -5.65 -6.18
N ILE A 109 17.93 -4.54 -6.37
CA ILE A 109 16.61 -4.35 -5.77
C ILE A 109 15.56 -4.89 -6.73
N ALA A 110 14.81 -5.93 -6.34
CA ALA A 110 13.68 -6.38 -7.11
C ALA A 110 12.45 -5.50 -6.80
N LYS A 111 12.07 -4.65 -7.75
CA LYS A 111 10.91 -3.79 -7.62
C LYS A 111 9.66 -4.50 -8.11
N SER A 112 8.56 -4.29 -7.40
CA SER A 112 7.24 -4.81 -7.75
C SER A 112 6.46 -3.78 -8.56
N LEU A 113 6.14 -4.11 -9.81
CA LEU A 113 5.36 -3.27 -10.72
C LEU A 113 3.95 -3.85 -10.89
N SER A 114 2.93 -3.11 -10.43
CA SER A 114 1.54 -3.57 -10.43
C SER A 114 0.79 -3.11 -11.68
N PHE A 115 0.25 -4.06 -12.45
CA PHE A 115 -0.53 -3.82 -13.67
C PHE A 115 -1.89 -4.49 -13.62
N THR A 116 -2.77 -4.11 -14.53
CA THR A 116 -4.03 -4.81 -14.78
C THR A 116 -4.00 -5.52 -16.13
N LEU A 117 -4.34 -6.80 -16.14
CA LEU A 117 -4.71 -7.52 -17.36
C LEU A 117 -6.23 -7.56 -17.50
N MET A 118 -6.71 -7.54 -18.75
CA MET A 118 -8.11 -7.74 -19.08
C MET A 118 -8.27 -9.07 -19.80
N TRP A 119 -9.08 -9.98 -19.26
CA TRP A 119 -9.24 -11.33 -19.83
C TRP A 119 -10.05 -11.35 -21.12
N LYS A 120 -10.98 -10.40 -21.32
CA LYS A 120 -11.81 -10.30 -22.52
C LYS A 120 -11.75 -8.91 -23.14
N LYS A 121 -11.76 -8.86 -24.48
CA LYS A 121 -12.03 -7.63 -25.23
C LYS A 121 -13.50 -7.26 -24.98
N GLY A 122 -13.75 -6.39 -23.99
CA GLY A 122 -15.09 -5.99 -23.56
C GLY A 122 -15.61 -6.63 -22.25
N GLY A 123 -14.77 -7.40 -21.52
CA GLY A 123 -15.14 -7.90 -20.19
C GLY A 123 -14.77 -6.91 -19.07
N ALA A 124 -15.58 -6.85 -18.02
CA ALA A 124 -15.36 -5.99 -16.84
C ALA A 124 -14.26 -6.52 -15.90
N ASP A 125 -13.86 -7.78 -16.04
CA ASP A 125 -12.94 -8.43 -15.10
C ASP A 125 -11.49 -8.02 -15.37
N ARG A 126 -10.97 -7.24 -14.41
CA ARG A 126 -9.59 -6.79 -14.31
C ARG A 126 -8.82 -7.75 -13.40
N ILE A 127 -7.78 -8.38 -13.95
CA ILE A 127 -6.90 -9.28 -13.19
C ILE A 127 -5.66 -8.48 -12.78
N PRO A 128 -5.45 -8.20 -11.48
CA PRO A 128 -4.23 -7.56 -11.03
C PRO A 128 -3.05 -8.50 -11.23
N ILE A 129 -1.96 -7.97 -11.78
CA ILE A 129 -0.69 -8.68 -11.90
C ILE A 129 0.41 -7.85 -11.27
N VAL A 130 1.40 -8.52 -10.71
CA VAL A 130 2.64 -7.91 -10.21
C VAL A 130 3.80 -8.52 -10.98
N ILE A 131 4.63 -7.67 -11.56
CA ILE A 131 5.86 -8.09 -12.24
C ILE A 131 7.03 -7.66 -11.36
N LEU A 132 7.80 -8.63 -10.88
CA LEU A 132 9.06 -8.37 -10.18
C LEU A 132 10.15 -8.21 -11.24
N ALA A 133 10.80 -7.06 -11.25
CA ALA A 133 11.89 -6.75 -12.17
C ALA A 133 13.07 -6.15 -11.42
N SER A 134 14.26 -6.20 -12.02
CA SER A 134 15.45 -5.52 -11.50
C SER A 134 15.22 -4.01 -11.36
N GLY A 135 15.88 -3.37 -10.40
CA GLY A 135 15.65 -1.96 -10.08
C GLY A 135 16.05 -1.02 -11.21
N ASP A 136 17.06 -1.38 -12.01
CA ASP A 136 17.52 -0.68 -13.21
C ASP A 136 16.64 -0.95 -14.46
N ALA A 137 15.86 -2.03 -14.45
CA ALA A 137 15.05 -2.44 -15.59
C ALA A 137 13.81 -1.55 -15.78
N LYS A 138 13.45 -1.26 -17.03
CA LYS A 138 12.26 -0.45 -17.37
C LYS A 138 11.32 -1.26 -18.25
N VAL A 139 10.01 -1.22 -17.98
CA VAL A 139 9.02 -1.93 -18.79
C VAL A 139 9.05 -1.42 -20.22
N ASN A 140 9.24 -2.35 -21.17
CA ASN A 140 9.16 -2.09 -22.59
C ASN A 140 7.75 -2.42 -23.10
N ASN A 141 7.09 -1.41 -23.69
CA ASN A 141 5.72 -1.55 -24.17
C ASN A 141 5.55 -2.62 -25.27
N ASN A 142 6.54 -2.81 -26.14
CA ASN A 142 6.49 -3.77 -27.24
C ASN A 142 6.66 -5.20 -26.72
N LYS A 143 7.65 -5.42 -25.84
CA LYS A 143 7.86 -6.72 -25.19
C LYS A 143 6.67 -7.11 -24.33
N TYR A 144 6.19 -6.20 -23.49
CA TYR A 144 4.97 -6.39 -22.70
C TYR A 144 3.77 -6.74 -23.58
N ARG A 145 3.54 -6.01 -24.68
CA ARG A 145 2.45 -6.30 -25.61
C ARG A 145 2.62 -7.64 -26.32
N SER A 146 3.84 -8.06 -26.61
CA SER A 146 4.12 -9.37 -27.19
C SER A 146 3.77 -10.48 -26.21
N LYS A 147 4.05 -10.30 -24.92
CA LYS A 147 3.71 -11.27 -23.87
C LYS A 147 2.21 -11.30 -23.52
N PHE A 148 1.59 -10.15 -23.36
CA PHE A 148 0.23 -10.01 -22.80
C PHE A 148 -0.83 -9.56 -23.82
N ALA A 149 -0.48 -9.51 -25.12
CA ALA A 149 -1.32 -9.06 -26.23
C ALA A 149 -1.88 -7.62 -26.12
N ARG A 150 -1.46 -6.83 -25.11
CA ARG A 150 -2.00 -5.49 -24.81
C ARG A 150 -0.94 -4.56 -24.26
N ARG A 151 -1.19 -3.25 -24.28
CA ARG A 151 -0.30 -2.27 -23.64
C ARG A 151 -0.38 -2.40 -22.11
N PRO A 152 0.73 -2.14 -21.38
CA PRO A 152 0.71 -2.14 -19.94
C PRO A 152 -0.20 -1.02 -19.41
N VAL A 153 -1.04 -1.36 -18.43
CA VAL A 153 -1.85 -0.41 -17.68
C VAL A 153 -1.52 -0.59 -16.21
N MET A 154 -0.78 0.36 -15.63
CA MET A 154 -0.45 0.33 -14.20
C MET A 154 -1.72 0.49 -13.36
N ILE A 155 -1.78 -0.24 -12.25
CA ILE A 155 -2.80 -0.02 -11.23
C ILE A 155 -2.56 1.37 -10.62
N ARG A 156 -3.63 2.15 -10.43
CA ARG A 156 -3.53 3.47 -9.81
C ARG A 156 -3.07 3.33 -8.38
N ARG A 157 -2.28 4.30 -7.91
CA ARG A 157 -1.62 4.27 -6.59
C ARG A 157 -2.61 3.97 -5.46
N GLU A 158 -3.81 4.52 -5.55
CA GLU A 158 -4.88 4.41 -4.56
C GLU A 158 -5.56 3.03 -4.56
N GLU A 159 -5.53 2.32 -5.70
CA GLU A 159 -6.15 1.01 -5.89
C GLU A 159 -5.18 -0.16 -5.60
N VAL A 160 -3.86 0.10 -5.53
CA VAL A 160 -2.85 -0.98 -5.38
C VAL A 160 -3.07 -1.77 -4.09
N GLU A 161 -3.33 -1.10 -2.97
CA GLU A 161 -3.47 -1.80 -1.70
C GLU A 161 -4.72 -2.69 -1.65
N GLU A 162 -5.84 -2.21 -2.19
CA GLU A 162 -7.09 -2.96 -2.27
C GLU A 162 -6.92 -4.19 -3.17
N LEU A 163 -6.32 -4.02 -4.35
CA LEU A 163 -6.21 -5.08 -5.35
C LEU A 163 -5.08 -6.07 -5.06
N VAL A 164 -3.92 -5.57 -4.63
CA VAL A 164 -2.69 -6.37 -4.45
C VAL A 164 -2.50 -6.81 -2.99
N GLY A 165 -2.99 -6.02 -2.04
CA GLY A 165 -2.88 -6.28 -0.61
C GLY A 165 -1.80 -5.48 0.10
N PHE A 166 -1.01 -4.68 -0.63
CA PHE A 166 0.12 -3.90 -0.11
C PHE A 166 0.10 -2.47 -0.64
N ALA A 167 0.56 -1.53 0.19
CA ALA A 167 0.69 -0.14 -0.22
C ALA A 167 1.82 0.04 -1.26
N PRO A 168 1.71 1.02 -2.18
CA PRO A 168 2.78 1.39 -3.11
C PRO A 168 4.11 1.67 -2.38
N GLY A 169 5.20 1.08 -2.88
CA GLY A 169 6.51 1.12 -2.23
C GLY A 169 6.77 -0.01 -1.22
N GLY A 170 5.72 -0.70 -0.75
CA GLY A 170 5.81 -1.87 0.13
C GLY A 170 5.26 -3.16 -0.50
N VAL A 171 5.04 -3.16 -1.83
CA VAL A 171 4.46 -4.31 -2.54
C VAL A 171 5.43 -5.49 -2.51
N CYS A 172 5.08 -6.49 -1.69
CA CYS A 172 5.80 -7.75 -1.56
C CYS A 172 5.16 -8.81 -2.47
N PRO A 173 5.93 -9.70 -3.12
CA PRO A 173 5.37 -10.86 -3.82
C PRO A 173 4.71 -11.87 -2.87
N PHE A 174 5.03 -11.84 -1.58
CA PHE A 174 4.57 -12.83 -0.61
C PHE A 174 3.29 -12.35 0.09
N GLY A 175 2.25 -13.19 0.10
CA GLY A 175 0.99 -12.85 0.73
C GLY A 175 0.19 -11.77 0.01
N VAL A 176 0.30 -11.68 -1.33
CA VAL A 176 -0.63 -10.90 -2.16
C VAL A 176 -2.06 -11.45 -2.03
N ASN A 177 -3.06 -10.69 -2.47
CA ASN A 177 -4.45 -11.16 -2.50
C ASN A 177 -4.63 -12.31 -3.52
N GLU A 178 -5.62 -13.18 -3.31
CA GLU A 178 -5.77 -14.47 -4.02
C GLU A 178 -5.83 -14.37 -5.55
N ASN A 179 -6.37 -13.27 -6.10
CA ASN A 179 -6.54 -13.09 -7.55
C ASN A 179 -5.33 -12.42 -8.24
N VAL A 180 -4.27 -12.12 -7.50
CA VAL A 180 -3.08 -11.45 -8.02
C VAL A 180 -2.14 -12.47 -8.64
N ARG A 181 -1.75 -12.25 -9.89
CA ARG A 181 -0.74 -13.09 -10.56
C ARG A 181 0.64 -12.45 -10.46
N ILE A 182 1.62 -13.24 -10.07
CA ILE A 182 3.01 -12.79 -9.96
C ILE A 182 3.80 -13.29 -11.16
N TYR A 183 4.63 -12.44 -11.74
CA TYR A 183 5.58 -12.78 -12.79
C TYR A 183 6.97 -12.31 -12.37
N LEU A 184 7.99 -13.07 -12.76
CA LEU A 184 9.39 -12.68 -12.57
C LEU A 184 9.97 -12.27 -13.92
N ASP A 185 10.54 -11.08 -14.03
CA ASP A 185 11.19 -10.63 -15.26
C ASP A 185 12.62 -11.14 -15.35
N ILE A 186 13.04 -11.58 -16.55
CA ILE A 186 14.37 -12.16 -16.78
C ILE A 186 15.53 -11.25 -16.37
N SER A 187 15.32 -9.94 -16.22
CA SER A 187 16.30 -9.00 -15.66
C SER A 187 16.83 -9.42 -14.29
N LEU A 188 16.10 -10.22 -13.52
CA LEU A 188 16.55 -10.71 -12.21
C LEU A 188 17.54 -11.89 -12.31
N ARG A 189 17.60 -12.61 -13.44
CA ARG A 189 18.40 -13.84 -13.58
C ARG A 189 19.91 -13.62 -13.54
N ARG A 190 20.37 -12.36 -13.68
CA ARG A 190 21.78 -11.97 -13.57
C ARG A 190 22.30 -11.94 -12.13
N PHE A 191 21.42 -12.15 -11.15
CA PHE A 191 21.78 -12.14 -9.73
C PHE A 191 21.55 -13.51 -9.10
N GLU A 192 22.39 -13.84 -8.12
CA GLU A 192 22.11 -14.97 -7.23
C GLU A 192 21.07 -14.59 -6.17
N THR A 193 21.22 -13.37 -5.62
CA THR A 193 20.38 -12.80 -4.57
C THR A 193 19.98 -11.37 -4.91
N VAL A 194 18.74 -11.02 -4.59
CA VAL A 194 18.15 -9.68 -4.73
C VAL A 194 17.44 -9.28 -3.45
N HIS A 195 17.14 -8.00 -3.28
CA HIS A 195 16.35 -7.50 -2.15
C HIS A 195 14.95 -7.11 -2.62
N VAL A 196 13.93 -7.65 -1.96
CA VAL A 196 12.52 -7.38 -2.27
C VAL A 196 11.86 -6.64 -1.11
N ALA A 197 10.80 -5.86 -1.36
CA ALA A 197 10.04 -5.22 -0.28
C ALA A 197 9.41 -6.29 0.64
N ALA A 198 9.39 -6.03 1.96
CA ALA A 198 8.89 -6.96 2.97
C ALA A 198 7.55 -6.53 3.61
N GLY A 199 6.72 -5.82 2.84
CA GLY A 199 5.34 -5.47 3.19
C GLY A 199 5.11 -4.01 3.58
N THR A 200 6.18 -3.25 3.82
CA THR A 200 6.12 -1.80 4.13
C THR A 200 7.08 -1.02 3.25
N ALA A 201 6.92 0.30 3.20
CA ALA A 201 7.78 1.17 2.39
C ALA A 201 9.22 1.25 2.90
N ASN A 202 9.52 0.79 4.11
CA ASN A 202 10.81 0.86 4.78
C ASN A 202 11.37 -0.53 5.18
N SER A 203 10.82 -1.61 4.64
CA SER A 203 11.28 -2.97 4.93
C SER A 203 11.69 -3.73 3.67
N THR A 204 12.76 -4.52 3.79
CA THR A 204 13.29 -5.34 2.71
C THR A 204 13.65 -6.73 3.21
N ALA A 205 13.67 -7.72 2.31
CA ALA A 205 14.15 -9.07 2.60
C ALA A 205 15.12 -9.50 1.49
N PRO A 206 16.30 -10.06 1.82
CA PRO A 206 17.15 -10.71 0.84
C PRO A 206 16.50 -12.02 0.40
N MET A 207 16.42 -12.24 -0.91
CA MET A 207 15.89 -13.44 -1.53
C MET A 207 16.82 -13.90 -2.63
N SER A 208 17.22 -15.17 -2.60
CA SER A 208 17.80 -15.79 -3.79
C SER A 208 16.75 -15.94 -4.89
N ILE A 209 17.19 -16.01 -6.15
CA ILE A 209 16.26 -16.23 -7.27
C ILE A 209 15.49 -17.55 -7.10
N LYS A 210 16.15 -18.60 -6.60
CA LYS A 210 15.52 -19.90 -6.31
C LYS A 210 14.43 -19.78 -5.24
N GLU A 211 14.64 -18.95 -4.22
CA GLU A 211 13.63 -18.71 -3.19
C GLU A 211 12.46 -17.89 -3.73
N LEU A 212 12.71 -16.90 -4.60
CA LEU A 212 11.63 -16.21 -5.30
C LEU A 212 10.80 -17.17 -6.13
N GLU A 213 11.42 -18.03 -6.93
CA GLU A 213 10.73 -19.05 -7.71
C GLU A 213 9.90 -19.99 -6.82
N ARG A 214 10.50 -20.45 -5.71
CA ARG A 214 9.86 -21.41 -4.82
C ARG A 214 8.69 -20.83 -4.03
N PHE A 215 8.82 -19.60 -3.54
CA PHE A 215 7.90 -19.06 -2.54
C PHE A 215 6.99 -17.95 -3.06
N SER A 216 7.23 -17.35 -4.23
CA SER A 216 6.34 -16.27 -4.70
C SER A 216 5.02 -16.79 -5.29
N GLY A 217 4.94 -18.07 -5.65
CA GLY A 217 3.82 -18.58 -6.45
C GLY A 217 3.75 -17.94 -7.84
N PHE A 218 4.90 -17.51 -8.39
CA PHE A 218 4.95 -16.91 -9.72
C PHE A 218 4.36 -17.84 -10.78
N VAL A 219 3.70 -17.25 -11.77
CA VAL A 219 3.09 -17.97 -12.89
C VAL A 219 4.17 -18.46 -13.84
N GLU A 220 5.07 -17.55 -14.24
CA GLU A 220 6.17 -17.83 -15.15
C GLU A 220 7.18 -16.67 -15.19
N TRP A 221 8.33 -16.94 -15.80
CA TRP A 221 9.28 -15.91 -16.19
C TRP A 221 8.81 -15.16 -17.44
N VAL A 222 9.09 -13.86 -17.51
CA VAL A 222 8.73 -13.01 -18.64
C VAL A 222 9.92 -12.15 -19.09
N ASP A 223 9.94 -11.78 -20.37
CA ASP A 223 10.84 -10.76 -20.90
C ASP A 223 9.99 -9.56 -21.31
N VAL A 224 9.82 -8.61 -20.38
CA VAL A 224 8.99 -7.41 -20.61
C VAL A 224 9.70 -6.12 -20.26
N CYS A 225 10.95 -6.19 -19.79
CA CYS A 225 11.78 -5.04 -19.46
C CYS A 225 13.03 -4.93 -20.35
N ASP A 226 13.55 -3.70 -20.46
CA ASP A 226 14.81 -3.34 -21.10
C ASP A 226 15.65 -2.42 -20.20
N GLY A 227 16.82 -1.98 -20.68
CA GLY A 227 17.70 -1.04 -19.99
C GLY A 227 18.54 -1.67 -18.87
N TRP A 228 18.60 -3.00 -18.83
CA TRP A 228 19.36 -3.80 -17.86
C TRP A 228 20.40 -4.72 -18.52
N THR A 229 20.39 -4.82 -19.85
CA THR A 229 21.47 -5.37 -20.67
C THR A 229 22.30 -4.21 -21.19
N GLU A 230 23.56 -4.13 -20.79
CA GLU A 230 24.56 -3.30 -21.48
C GLU A 230 24.85 -3.86 -22.88
#